data_AF-A0A2N1UVT3-F1
#
_entry.id   AF-A0A2N1UVT3-F1
#
_cell.length_a   1.000
_cell.length_b   1.000
_cell.length_c   1.000
_cell.angle_alpha   90.00
_cell.angle_beta   90.00
_cell.angle_gamma   90.00
#
_symmetry.space_group_name_H-M   'P 1'
#
loop_
_entity.id
_entity.type
_entity.pdbx_description
1 polymer ?
#
loop_
_entity_poly.entity_id
_entity_poly.type
_entity_poly.pdbx_seq_one_letter_code
_entity_poly.pdbx_strand_id
1 'polypeptide(L)'
;GLEQAVSYGTAKALKLPHVTVAGKTGTAETIPGQPNHGWIVAYAPAENPRYALTVFLEHGRSGGGQAAPLGHEVLKYLFAESAVPAASVSPGASPVPAMVTD
;
A
#
# COMPACT_ATOMS: atom_id res chain seq x y z
N GLY A 1 -0.12 -13.64 -11.35
CA GLY A 1 -0.18 -12.17 -11.42
C GLY A 1 0.09 -11.54 -10.07
N LEU A 2 -0.50 -10.38 -9.78
CA LEU A 2 -0.21 -9.61 -8.55
C LEU A 2 -0.74 -10.24 -7.26
N GLU A 3 -1.86 -10.96 -7.32
CA GLU A 3 -2.38 -11.74 -6.17
C GLU A 3 -1.38 -12.80 -5.70
N GLN A 4 -0.66 -13.43 -6.63
CA GLN A 4 0.34 -14.46 -6.31
C GLN A 4 1.55 -13.89 -5.57
N ALA A 5 1.92 -12.64 -5.86
CA ALA A 5 2.97 -11.95 -5.13
C ALA A 5 2.59 -11.77 -3.65
N VAL A 6 1.29 -11.63 -3.34
CA VAL A 6 0.77 -11.56 -1.97
C VAL A 6 0.55 -12.97 -1.39
N SER A 7 0.02 -13.93 -2.15
CA SER A 7 -0.31 -15.25 -1.61
C SER A 7 0.93 -16.10 -1.30
N TYR A 8 1.96 -16.07 -2.15
CA TYR A 8 3.20 -16.83 -1.95
C TYR A 8 4.50 -16.12 -2.35
N GLY A 9 4.43 -14.91 -2.91
CA GLY A 9 5.61 -14.13 -3.30
C GLY A 9 6.18 -13.21 -2.21
N THR A 10 6.74 -12.08 -2.63
CA THR A 10 7.44 -11.13 -1.74
C THR A 10 6.52 -10.12 -1.05
N ALA A 11 5.26 -10.01 -1.47
CA ALA A 11 4.27 -9.09 -0.89
C ALA A 11 3.39 -9.75 0.19
N LYS A 12 3.82 -10.89 0.77
CA LYS A 12 3.05 -11.68 1.74
C LYS A 12 2.49 -10.90 2.93
N ALA A 13 3.20 -9.85 3.36
CA ALA A 13 2.74 -9.04 4.49
C ALA A 13 1.40 -8.33 4.20
N LEU A 14 1.03 -8.09 2.93
CA LEU A 14 -0.26 -7.49 2.57
C LEU A 14 -1.48 -8.40 2.76
N LYS A 15 -1.31 -9.68 3.13
CA LYS A 15 -2.43 -10.61 3.29
C LYS A 15 -3.43 -10.10 4.32
N LEU A 16 -4.71 -10.13 3.98
CA LEU A 16 -5.81 -9.86 4.90
C LEU A 16 -6.73 -11.09 5.01
N PRO A 17 -7.40 -11.28 6.15
CA PRO A 17 -8.47 -12.27 6.26
C PRO A 17 -9.66 -11.83 5.39
N HIS A 18 -10.20 -12.75 4.60
CA HIS A 18 -11.43 -12.57 3.81
C HIS A 18 -11.40 -11.48 2.71
N VAL A 19 -10.26 -10.83 2.47
CA VAL A 19 -10.08 -9.87 1.38
C VAL A 19 -8.93 -10.31 0.49
N THR A 20 -9.20 -10.53 -0.79
CA THR A 20 -8.14 -10.84 -1.77
C THR A 20 -7.38 -9.55 -2.08
N VAL A 21 -6.08 -9.53 -1.78
CA VAL A 21 -5.22 -8.38 -2.07
C VAL A 21 -4.28 -8.72 -3.21
N ALA A 22 -4.21 -7.84 -4.21
CA ALA A 22 -3.24 -7.89 -5.28
C ALA A 22 -2.20 -6.78 -5.07
N GLY A 23 -0.91 -7.10 -5.14
CA GLY A 23 0.11 -6.08 -4.93
C GLY A 23 1.49 -6.48 -5.37
N LYS A 24 2.40 -5.50 -5.42
CA LYS A 24 3.78 -5.69 -5.81
C LYS A 24 4.73 -4.87 -4.95
N THR A 25 5.83 -5.51 -4.59
CA THR A 25 6.98 -4.89 -3.93
C THR A 25 7.88 -4.19 -4.93
N GLY A 26 8.44 -3.06 -4.51
CA GLY A 26 9.60 -2.43 -5.11
C GLY A 26 10.69 -2.17 -4.06
N THR A 27 11.93 -2.27 -4.50
CA THR A 27 13.12 -1.93 -3.73
C THR A 27 14.05 -1.23 -4.71
N ALA A 28 14.48 -0.02 -4.42
CA ALA A 28 15.44 0.71 -5.25
C ALA A 28 16.69 1.02 -4.43
N GLU A 29 17.84 0.75 -5.02
CA GLU A 29 19.12 1.13 -4.46
C GLU A 29 19.24 2.66 -4.39
N THR A 30 19.97 3.14 -3.39
CA THR A 30 20.27 4.56 -3.20
C THR A 30 21.76 4.80 -3.37
N ILE A 31 22.28 5.93 -2.88
CA ILE A 31 23.72 6.17 -2.86
C ILE A 31 24.46 5.15 -1.98
N PRO A 32 25.73 4.82 -2.30
CA PRO A 32 26.52 3.88 -1.50
C PRO A 32 26.54 4.26 -0.01
N GLY A 33 26.34 3.26 0.85
CA GLY A 33 26.31 3.43 2.31
C GLY A 33 24.95 3.80 2.90
N GLN A 34 23.94 4.08 2.07
CA GLN A 34 22.57 4.32 2.54
C GLN A 34 21.66 3.11 2.28
N PRO A 35 20.66 2.86 3.14
CA PRO A 35 19.68 1.80 2.88
C PRO A 35 18.85 2.11 1.62
N ASN A 36 18.48 1.04 0.91
CA ASN A 36 17.57 1.10 -0.24
C ASN A 36 16.24 1.78 0.11
N HIS A 37 15.59 2.43 -0.85
CA HIS A 37 14.18 2.77 -0.75
C HIS A 37 13.33 1.51 -0.85
N GLY A 38 12.20 1.48 -0.16
CA GLY A 38 11.27 0.36 -0.19
C GLY A 38 9.85 0.85 -0.41
N TRP A 39 9.11 0.21 -1.30
CA TRP A 39 7.69 0.50 -1.46
C TRP A 39 6.84 -0.72 -1.79
N ILE A 40 5.55 -0.56 -1.54
CA ILE A 40 4.53 -1.51 -1.93
C ILE A 40 3.43 -0.76 -2.67
N VAL A 41 2.94 -1.33 -3.76
CA VAL A 41 1.73 -0.87 -4.47
C VAL A 41 0.72 -2.00 -4.41
N ALA A 42 -0.53 -1.70 -4.10
CA ALA A 42 -1.58 -2.71 -4.00
C ALA A 42 -2.96 -2.16 -4.37
N TYR A 43 -3.87 -3.06 -4.70
CA TYR A 43 -5.30 -2.80 -4.74
C TYR A 43 -6.09 -3.95 -4.12
N ALA A 44 -7.26 -3.62 -3.57
CA ALA A 44 -8.13 -4.58 -2.90
C ALA A 44 -9.61 -4.12 -2.89
N PRO A 45 -10.58 -5.06 -2.88
CA PRO A 45 -10.43 -6.48 -3.21
C PRO A 45 -9.93 -6.69 -4.64
N ALA A 46 -9.23 -7.78 -4.93
CA ALA A 46 -8.62 -7.99 -6.25
C ALA A 46 -9.66 -8.18 -7.36
N GLU A 47 -10.77 -8.84 -7.03
CA GLU A 47 -11.87 -9.17 -7.93
C GLU A 47 -12.77 -7.98 -8.29
N ASN A 48 -12.89 -7.01 -7.37
CA ASN A 48 -13.64 -5.78 -7.57
C ASN A 48 -12.97 -4.63 -6.80
N PRO A 49 -11.91 -4.02 -7.35
CA PRO A 49 -11.07 -3.07 -6.64
C PRO A 49 -11.85 -1.84 -6.12
N ARG A 50 -11.78 -1.60 -4.81
CA ARG A 50 -12.38 -0.43 -4.15
C ARG A 50 -11.32 0.57 -3.68
N TYR A 51 -10.17 0.06 -3.25
CA TYR A 51 -9.05 0.87 -2.77
C TYR A 51 -7.78 0.50 -3.52
N ALA A 52 -6.99 1.53 -3.84
CA ALA A 52 -5.61 1.40 -4.28
C ALA A 52 -4.70 2.10 -3.26
N LEU A 53 -3.52 1.55 -3.03
CA LEU A 53 -2.59 2.02 -2.01
C LEU A 53 -1.16 2.00 -2.57
N THR A 54 -0.38 3.00 -2.17
CA THR A 54 1.08 2.95 -2.24
C THR A 54 1.66 3.42 -0.91
N VAL A 55 2.59 2.63 -0.36
CA VAL A 55 3.42 3.05 0.77
C VAL A 55 4.85 3.09 0.26
N PHE A 56 5.47 4.27 0.30
CA PHE A 56 6.86 4.48 -0.06
C PHE A 56 7.65 4.93 1.16
N LEU A 57 8.76 4.27 1.42
CA LEU A 57 9.66 4.55 2.53
C LEU A 57 11.03 4.90 1.96
N GLU A 58 11.42 6.16 2.14
CA GLU A 58 12.79 6.58 1.94
C GLU A 58 13.69 5.80 2.91
N HIS A 59 14.83 5.32 2.42
CA HIS A 59 15.71 4.39 3.12
C HIS A 59 15.01 3.20 3.82
N GLY A 60 13.86 2.77 3.28
CA GLY A 60 13.02 1.71 3.85
C GLY A 60 13.53 0.29 3.67
N ARG A 61 14.78 0.06 3.25
CA ARG A 61 15.46 -1.23 3.01
C ARG A 61 14.82 -2.15 1.96
N SER A 62 13.52 -2.44 2.05
CA SER A 62 12.81 -3.26 1.07
C SER A 62 11.30 -3.03 1.10
N GLY A 63 10.66 -3.16 -0.07
CA GLY A 63 9.20 -3.09 -0.16
C GLY A 63 8.49 -4.18 0.63
N GLY A 64 8.98 -5.42 0.57
CA GLY A 64 8.35 -6.56 1.26
C GLY A 64 8.55 -6.56 2.77
N GLY A 65 9.70 -6.08 3.26
CA GLY A 65 10.06 -6.15 4.67
C GLY A 65 9.55 -4.98 5.50
N GLN A 66 9.49 -3.77 4.95
CA GLN A 66 9.15 -2.56 5.71
C GLN A 66 7.87 -1.88 5.20
N ALA A 67 7.72 -1.71 3.89
CA ALA A 67 6.55 -1.02 3.34
C ALA A 67 5.28 -1.89 3.37
N ALA A 68 5.38 -3.19 3.10
CA ALA A 68 4.23 -4.09 3.04
C ALA A 68 3.49 -4.27 4.38
N PRO A 69 4.16 -4.37 5.55
CA PRO A 69 3.47 -4.36 6.85
C PRO A 69 2.68 -3.06 7.12
N LEU A 70 3.20 -1.90 6.72
CA LEU A 70 2.45 -0.64 6.85
C LEU A 70 1.24 -0.62 5.92
N GLY A 71 1.41 -1.13 4.69
CA GLY A 71 0.30 -1.29 3.77
C GLY A 71 -0.81 -2.22 4.29
N HIS A 72 -0.42 -3.27 5.03
CA HIS A 72 -1.36 -4.16 5.71
C HIS A 72 -2.22 -3.41 6.73
N GLU A 73 -1.62 -2.61 7.62
CA GLU A 73 -2.38 -1.90 8.65
C GLU A 73 -3.37 -0.89 8.03
N VAL A 74 -2.98 -0.20 6.95
CA VAL A 74 -3.88 0.71 6.23
C VAL A 74 -5.05 -0.06 5.61
N LEU A 75 -4.79 -1.14 4.86
CA LEU A 75 -5.86 -1.92 4.26
C LEU A 75 -6.75 -2.56 5.33
N LYS A 76 -6.17 -3.09 6.41
CA LYS A 76 -6.89 -3.65 7.55
C LYS A 76 -7.84 -2.63 8.16
N TYR A 77 -7.39 -1.38 8.34
CA TYR A 77 -8.25 -0.30 8.82
C TYR A 77 -9.42 -0.01 7.86
N LEU A 78 -9.14 0.16 6.56
CA LEU A 78 -10.15 0.45 5.54
C LEU A 78 -11.21 -0.66 5.42
N PHE A 79 -10.82 -1.92 5.62
CA PHE A 79 -11.75 -3.05 5.59
C PHE A 79 -12.36 -3.39 6.95
N ALA A 80 -11.77 -2.95 8.07
CA ALA A 80 -12.40 -2.98 9.39
C ALA A 80 -13.55 -1.96 9.49
N GLU A 81 -13.37 -0.76 8.90
CA GLU A 81 -14.41 0.26 8.79
C GLU A 81 -15.52 -0.09 7.79
N SER A 82 -15.44 -1.19 7.04
CA SER A 82 -16.61 -1.65 6.28
C SER A 82 -17.75 -2.15 7.19
N ALA A 83 -17.52 -2.21 8.51
CA ALA A 83 -18.53 -2.32 9.57
C ALA A 83 -18.92 -0.97 10.23
N VAL A 84 -18.32 0.15 9.83
CA VAL A 84 -18.65 1.52 10.26
C VAL A 84 -19.36 2.23 9.11
N PRO A 85 -20.60 2.72 9.29
CA PRO A 85 -21.36 3.34 8.21
C PRO A 85 -20.63 4.58 7.68
N ALA A 86 -20.59 4.72 6.35
CA ALA A 86 -19.88 5.72 5.56
C ALA A 86 -20.30 7.20 5.76
N ALA A 87 -20.88 7.55 6.92
CA ALA A 87 -21.55 8.83 7.14
C ALA A 87 -20.71 9.91 7.87
N SER A 88 -19.43 9.69 8.20
CA SER A 88 -18.65 10.69 8.97
C SER A 88 -17.46 11.34 8.25
N VAL A 89 -17.18 11.02 6.99
CA VAL A 89 -16.21 11.80 6.19
C VAL A 89 -16.95 12.79 5.30
N SER A 90 -17.14 14.01 5.81
CA SER A 90 -17.55 15.14 4.96
C SER A 90 -16.44 15.40 3.93
N PRO A 91 -16.76 15.64 2.65
CA PRO A 91 -15.75 15.86 1.61
C PRO A 91 -15.12 17.24 1.78
N GLY A 92 -14.10 17.31 2.65
CA GLY A 92 -13.21 18.44 2.81
C GLY A 92 -11.85 18.17 2.16
N ALA A 93 -11.83 17.69 0.91
CA ALA A 93 -10.60 17.64 0.15
C ALA A 93 -10.33 19.04 -0.43
N SER A 94 -9.42 19.80 0.19
CA SER A 94 -8.72 20.84 -0.56
C SER A 94 -7.95 20.16 -1.70
N PRO A 95 -8.01 20.68 -2.94
CA PRO A 95 -7.20 20.14 -4.01
C PRO A 95 -5.73 20.24 -3.62
N VAL A 96 -5.00 19.14 -3.81
CA VAL A 96 -3.53 19.14 -3.76
C VAL A 96 -3.06 20.27 -4.69
N PRO A 97 -2.31 21.27 -4.21
CA PRO A 97 -1.83 22.33 -5.08
C PRO A 97 -1.00 21.70 -6.19
N ALA A 98 -1.27 22.09 -7.43
CA ALA A 98 -0.46 21.65 -8.57
C ALA A 98 1.02 21.95 -8.26
N MET A 99 1.84 20.92 -8.34
CA MET A 99 3.29 20.98 -8.19
C MET A 99 3.83 22.05 -9.14
N VAL A 100 4.35 23.14 -8.60
CA VAL A 100 5.10 24.14 -9.37
C VAL A 100 6.40 23.47 -9.80
N THR A 101 6.57 23.31 -11.11
CA THR A 101 7.87 23.00 -11.71
C THR A 101 8.53 24.32 -12.08
N ASP A 102 9.69 24.61 -11.48
CA ASP A 102 10.65 25.59 -12.02
C ASP A 102 11.23 25.11 -13.35
#